data_AF-A6EFS4-F1
#
_entry.id   AF-A6EFS4-F1
#
_cell.length_a   1.000
_cell.length_b   1.000
_cell.length_c   1.000
_cell.angle_alpha   90.00
_cell.angle_beta   90.00
_cell.angle_gamma   90.00
#
_symmetry.space_group_name_H-M   'P 1'
#
loop_
_entity.id
_entity.type
_entity.pdbx_description
1 polymer ?
#
loop_
_entity_poly.entity_id
_entity_poly.type
_entity_poly.pdbx_seq_one_letter_code
_entity_poly.pdbx_strand_id
1 'polypeptide(L)'
;MIDGKAQQQTYCNPINLDYGYTPIPNFATQGKHRATADPVIVTYKGDYYLFSTNQWGYWWSNDMSHWNFVSRRFLRPEHKVYDDLCAPSVWIQGDTMLVFGSTYAKNFPIWMSTNPKKDEWKEVVHDFEIGGWDPAHFVDDDGKLYMYNGSSNSYPLYGIELNRKTFQPIGTRKELLLLNDERYGWQRFGEYLDNTFLDPFMEGAWVTKYRNKYYLQYGAPGTEFSGYADGVAVSDQPLGPYEHQSLPLSYKPGGFARGAGHGATYQDKWKNYWHISTIAISVKNNFERRLGIWPAGFDQDAVMYMDAAFGDYPHYLPTRVTDHLKSGFTGWMLLNYNKPLTVSSTYGGYAPNYAVDENIKTYWSAASGNAGEWIQTDLGNVSTVKAVQLNYADQDAAFLGKQQGIYHQYKLWYSQDGRSWKILEDKSKNQNDVPHDYLELKQPVKARYLKLENIHMPTGKFAISGFRVFGKGPGKTPDPVKDFIVLRTEKDKRSAWLKWTLDDQAYAYQIHLGTEPDKLYNSIMVYGANDYWYKGMDKEKPYYFCIEALNENGVSSRTKIIKVN
;
A
#
# COMPACT_ATOMS: atom_id res chain seq x y z
N MET A 1 -20.30 4.93 31.15
CA MET A 1 -19.01 5.65 31.19
C MET A 1 -18.47 5.68 29.78
N ILE A 2 -18.25 6.88 29.23
CA ILE A 2 -17.58 7.04 27.94
C ILE A 2 -16.13 6.70 28.21
N ASP A 3 -15.73 5.48 27.86
CA ASP A 3 -14.35 5.05 27.96
C ASP A 3 -13.57 5.85 26.91
N GLY A 4 -12.95 6.95 27.35
CA GLY A 4 -12.17 7.84 26.52
C GLY A 4 -10.95 7.10 25.98
N LYS A 5 -11.14 6.34 24.90
CA LYS A 5 -10.03 5.82 24.12
C LYS A 5 -9.27 7.03 23.58
N ALA A 6 -8.05 7.22 24.07
CA ALA A 6 -7.10 8.14 23.44
C ALA A 6 -7.04 7.80 21.94
N GLN A 7 -7.13 8.81 21.08
CA GLN A 7 -7.10 8.63 19.63
C GLN A 7 -5.78 7.97 19.23
N GLN A 8 -5.87 6.94 18.38
CA GLN A 8 -4.70 6.28 17.79
C GLN A 8 -3.87 7.33 17.04
N GLN A 9 -2.57 7.38 17.31
CA GLN A 9 -1.67 8.38 16.74
C GLN A 9 -0.82 7.81 15.61
N THR A 10 -0.75 6.49 15.52
CA THR A 10 0.12 5.77 14.59
C THR A 10 -0.67 4.82 13.69
N TYR A 11 -0.08 4.46 12.56
CA TYR A 11 -0.62 3.45 11.65
C TYR A 11 0.52 2.58 11.11
N CYS A 12 0.16 1.46 10.48
CA CYS A 12 1.10 0.56 9.83
C CYS A 12 0.44 0.01 8.57
N ASN A 13 1.20 -0.10 7.47
CA ASN A 13 0.70 -0.74 6.25
C ASN A 13 0.84 -2.28 6.34
N PRO A 14 -0.02 -3.06 5.66
CA PRO A 14 -1.25 -2.62 4.97
C PRO A 14 -2.28 -2.04 5.95
N ILE A 15 -3.10 -1.09 5.50
CA ILE A 15 -4.12 -0.48 6.36
C ILE A 15 -5.23 -1.48 6.70
N ASN A 16 -5.81 -1.35 7.89
CA ASN A 16 -6.88 -2.22 8.35
C ASN A 16 -8.25 -1.76 7.80
N LEU A 17 -8.75 -2.49 6.82
CA LEU A 17 -10.09 -2.33 6.26
C LEU A 17 -10.81 -3.68 6.33
N ASP A 18 -12.14 -3.65 6.36
CA ASP A 18 -12.98 -4.83 6.20
C ASP A 18 -13.04 -5.26 4.72
N TYR A 19 -11.90 -5.63 4.14
CA TYR A 19 -11.76 -5.95 2.71
C TYR A 19 -12.79 -6.99 2.23
N GLY A 20 -13.34 -6.76 1.04
CA GLY A 20 -14.16 -7.74 0.31
C GLY A 20 -13.32 -8.90 -0.21
N TYR A 21 -13.97 -10.06 -0.38
CA TYR A 21 -13.39 -11.20 -1.08
C TYR A 21 -13.45 -10.98 -2.58
N THR A 22 -12.55 -11.59 -3.35
CA THR A 22 -12.63 -11.53 -4.82
C THR A 22 -14.03 -11.98 -5.26
N PRO A 23 -14.79 -11.15 -6.02
CA PRO A 23 -16.13 -11.51 -6.46
C PRO A 23 -16.10 -12.41 -7.71
N ILE A 24 -14.94 -12.54 -8.36
CA ILE A 24 -14.76 -13.23 -9.64
C ILE A 24 -14.45 -14.71 -9.38
N PRO A 25 -15.35 -15.66 -9.74
CA PRO A 25 -15.16 -17.07 -9.42
C PRO A 25 -13.86 -17.67 -9.98
N ASN A 26 -13.47 -17.26 -11.20
CA ASN A 26 -12.26 -17.75 -11.85
C ASN A 26 -10.98 -17.34 -11.09
N PHE A 27 -10.99 -16.19 -10.41
CA PHE A 27 -9.86 -15.73 -9.61
C PHE A 27 -9.79 -16.45 -8.26
N ALA A 28 -10.85 -17.13 -7.84
CA ALA A 28 -10.91 -17.83 -6.56
C ALA A 28 -10.63 -19.34 -6.65
N THR A 29 -10.21 -19.85 -7.82
CA THR A 29 -10.07 -21.30 -8.07
C THR A 29 -8.96 -21.96 -7.24
N GLN A 30 -7.89 -21.24 -6.90
CA GLN A 30 -6.82 -21.68 -6.00
C GLN A 30 -7.09 -21.35 -4.51
N GLY A 31 -8.29 -20.84 -4.22
CA GLY A 31 -8.70 -20.44 -2.88
C GLY A 31 -9.34 -19.07 -2.88
N LYS A 32 -10.45 -18.96 -2.14
CA LYS A 32 -11.11 -17.68 -1.91
C LYS A 32 -10.23 -16.81 -1.00
N HIS A 33 -10.22 -15.52 -1.25
CA HIS A 33 -9.36 -14.56 -0.57
C HIS A 33 -9.92 -13.15 -0.67
N ARG A 34 -9.59 -12.34 0.32
CA ARG A 34 -9.78 -10.89 0.31
C ARG A 34 -8.91 -10.27 -0.76
N ALA A 35 -9.43 -9.29 -1.47
CA ALA A 35 -8.68 -8.52 -2.46
C ALA A 35 -9.33 -7.16 -2.69
N THR A 36 -8.50 -6.14 -2.78
CA THR A 36 -8.84 -4.84 -3.37
C THR A 36 -7.58 -4.17 -3.87
N ALA A 37 -7.74 -3.19 -4.75
CA ALA A 37 -6.64 -2.45 -5.35
C ALA A 37 -7.16 -1.13 -5.93
N ASP A 38 -6.28 -0.41 -6.60
CA ASP A 38 -6.60 0.75 -7.42
C ASP A 38 -7.30 1.85 -6.59
N PRO A 39 -6.75 2.21 -5.41
CA PRO A 39 -7.45 3.05 -4.45
C PRO A 39 -7.44 4.54 -4.83
N VAL A 40 -8.52 5.23 -4.49
CA VAL A 40 -8.59 6.68 -4.49
C VAL A 40 -9.07 7.18 -3.14
N ILE A 41 -8.32 8.11 -2.54
CA ILE A 41 -8.79 8.93 -1.42
C ILE A 41 -9.08 10.35 -1.89
N VAL A 42 -10.24 10.87 -1.52
CA VAL A 42 -10.56 12.30 -1.64
C VAL A 42 -10.92 12.88 -0.28
N THR A 43 -10.49 14.12 -0.03
CA THR A 43 -10.92 14.90 1.14
C THR A 43 -12.15 15.73 0.75
N TYR A 44 -13.28 15.47 1.40
CA TYR A 44 -14.57 16.08 1.06
C TYR A 44 -15.34 16.46 2.33
N LYS A 45 -15.76 17.73 2.39
CA LYS A 45 -16.47 18.32 3.56
C LYS A 45 -15.79 18.02 4.89
N GLY A 46 -14.45 18.03 4.89
CA GLY A 46 -13.64 17.84 6.08
C GLY A 46 -13.45 16.39 6.51
N ASP A 47 -13.78 15.38 5.69
CA ASP A 47 -13.51 13.96 5.94
C ASP A 47 -12.86 13.27 4.74
N TYR A 48 -12.27 12.11 4.97
CA TYR A 48 -11.63 11.27 3.96
C TYR A 48 -12.64 10.25 3.44
N TYR A 49 -12.67 10.04 2.12
CA TYR A 49 -13.44 8.99 1.48
C TYR A 49 -12.53 8.14 0.62
N LEU A 50 -12.58 6.83 0.84
CA LEU A 50 -11.76 5.83 0.16
C LEU A 50 -12.65 4.95 -0.71
N PHE A 51 -12.33 4.91 -2.00
CA PHE A 51 -12.92 4.01 -2.98
C PHE A 51 -11.83 3.10 -3.53
N SER A 52 -12.16 1.84 -3.81
CA SER A 52 -11.22 0.89 -4.39
C SER A 52 -11.97 -0.25 -5.08
N THR A 53 -11.24 -1.03 -5.88
CA THR A 53 -11.80 -2.07 -6.75
C THR A 53 -12.62 -3.12 -5.99
N ASN A 54 -13.85 -3.35 -6.45
CA ASN A 54 -14.70 -4.52 -6.14
C ASN A 54 -15.13 -4.66 -4.67
N GLN A 55 -15.32 -3.54 -3.98
CA GLN A 55 -15.67 -3.55 -2.56
C GLN A 55 -17.16 -3.46 -2.26
N TRP A 56 -18.01 -3.30 -3.29
CA TRP A 56 -19.47 -3.11 -3.15
C TRP A 56 -19.82 -2.02 -2.13
N GLY A 57 -19.07 -0.92 -2.20
CA GLY A 57 -19.20 0.23 -1.33
C GLY A 57 -17.92 1.03 -1.28
N TYR A 58 -17.78 1.83 -0.24
CA TYR A 58 -16.65 2.73 -0.01
C TYR A 58 -16.53 3.01 1.48
N TRP A 59 -15.38 3.55 1.90
CA TRP A 59 -15.16 3.92 3.29
C TRP A 59 -15.13 5.42 3.47
N TRP A 60 -15.48 5.88 4.67
CA TRP A 60 -15.13 7.22 5.12
C TRP A 60 -14.43 7.19 6.47
N SER A 61 -13.54 8.16 6.68
CA SER A 61 -12.83 8.34 7.95
C SER A 61 -12.69 9.82 8.26
N ASN A 62 -12.71 10.17 9.54
CA ASN A 62 -12.36 11.51 10.00
C ASN A 62 -10.89 11.62 10.45
N ASP A 63 -10.14 10.52 10.53
CA ASP A 63 -8.81 10.49 11.15
C ASP A 63 -7.79 9.59 10.43
N MET A 64 -8.15 8.98 9.29
CA MET A 64 -7.35 8.02 8.51
C MET A 64 -7.02 6.69 9.21
N SER A 65 -7.48 6.49 10.44
CA SER A 65 -7.28 5.25 11.20
C SER A 65 -8.54 4.41 11.31
N HIS A 66 -9.67 5.04 11.67
CA HIS A 66 -10.96 4.39 11.80
C HIS A 66 -11.76 4.63 10.52
N TRP A 67 -11.97 3.56 9.76
CA TRP A 67 -12.72 3.59 8.51
C TRP A 67 -14.11 3.01 8.71
N ASN A 68 -15.12 3.75 8.26
CA ASN A 68 -16.52 3.37 8.33
C ASN A 68 -16.99 2.97 6.92
N PHE A 69 -17.38 1.72 6.75
CA PHE A 69 -17.85 1.22 5.46
C PHE A 69 -19.30 1.64 5.18
N VAL A 70 -19.56 2.08 3.95
CA VAL A 70 -20.89 2.35 3.40
C VAL A 70 -21.13 1.38 2.25
N SER A 71 -22.07 0.46 2.44
CA SER A 71 -22.41 -0.55 1.44
C SER A 71 -23.19 0.06 0.29
N ARG A 72 -22.72 -0.16 -0.94
CA ARG A 72 -23.38 0.30 -2.17
C ARG A 72 -22.90 -0.47 -3.39
N ARG A 73 -23.83 -0.86 -4.27
CA ARG A 73 -23.48 -1.27 -5.63
C ARG A 73 -23.55 -0.07 -6.57
N PHE A 74 -22.51 0.14 -7.38
CA PHE A 74 -22.51 1.14 -8.46
C PHE A 74 -22.92 0.53 -9.80
N LEU A 75 -22.81 -0.79 -9.93
CA LEU A 75 -23.45 -1.53 -11.03
C LEU A 75 -24.98 -1.42 -10.96
N ARG A 76 -25.60 -1.21 -12.13
CA ARG A 76 -27.05 -1.25 -12.32
C ARG A 76 -27.51 -2.69 -12.63
N PRO A 77 -28.80 -3.02 -12.45
CA PRO A 77 -29.32 -4.38 -12.66
C PRO A 77 -29.03 -4.98 -14.05
N GLU A 78 -28.92 -4.15 -15.08
CA GLU A 78 -28.57 -4.54 -16.46
C GLU A 78 -27.09 -4.91 -16.63
N HIS A 79 -26.20 -4.46 -15.75
CA HIS A 79 -24.78 -4.81 -15.82
C HIS A 79 -24.61 -6.27 -15.39
N LYS A 80 -24.30 -7.14 -16.35
CA LYS A 80 -24.05 -8.57 -16.11
C LYS A 80 -22.56 -8.87 -16.00
N VAL A 81 -21.87 -8.11 -15.15
CA VAL A 81 -20.43 -8.24 -14.86
C VAL A 81 -20.20 -8.40 -13.36
N TYR A 82 -19.03 -8.93 -12.99
CA TYR A 82 -18.63 -9.08 -11.59
C TYR A 82 -18.00 -7.82 -11.01
N ASP A 83 -17.31 -7.05 -11.86
CA ASP A 83 -16.52 -5.88 -11.47
C ASP A 83 -17.43 -4.70 -11.12
N ASP A 84 -17.61 -4.49 -9.82
CA ASP A 84 -18.34 -3.35 -9.28
C ASP A 84 -17.33 -2.29 -8.85
N LEU A 85 -17.28 -1.21 -9.64
CA LEU A 85 -16.35 -0.11 -9.45
C LEU A 85 -14.88 -0.56 -9.46
N CYS A 86 -14.43 -1.17 -10.56
CA CYS A 86 -13.00 -1.40 -10.82
C CYS A 86 -12.27 -0.07 -11.09
N ALA A 87 -11.06 0.09 -10.56
CA ALA A 87 -10.20 1.28 -10.68
C ALA A 87 -10.99 2.60 -10.70
N PRO A 88 -11.65 2.97 -9.58
CA PRO A 88 -12.54 4.12 -9.54
C PRO A 88 -11.86 5.43 -9.84
N SER A 89 -12.55 6.27 -10.61
CA SER A 89 -12.33 7.71 -10.63
C SER A 89 -13.23 8.38 -9.60
N VAL A 90 -12.64 9.16 -8.69
CA VAL A 90 -13.40 9.96 -7.72
C VAL A 90 -12.87 11.38 -7.70
N TRP A 91 -13.75 12.36 -7.88
CA TRP A 91 -13.38 13.76 -7.88
C TRP A 91 -14.46 14.64 -7.26
N ILE A 92 -14.04 15.85 -6.87
CA ILE A 92 -14.93 16.84 -6.27
C ILE A 92 -15.17 17.97 -7.27
N GLN A 93 -16.44 18.30 -7.50
CA GLN A 93 -16.84 19.45 -8.32
C GLN A 93 -17.77 20.35 -7.50
N GLY A 94 -17.22 21.46 -6.98
CA GLY A 94 -17.96 22.34 -6.08
C GLY A 94 -18.27 21.63 -4.76
N ASP A 95 -19.55 21.51 -4.43
CA ASP A 95 -20.03 20.87 -3.20
C ASP A 95 -20.46 19.40 -3.38
N THR A 96 -20.08 18.79 -4.51
CA THR A 96 -20.55 17.48 -4.97
C THR A 96 -19.36 16.55 -5.20
N MET A 97 -19.47 15.31 -4.71
CA MET A 97 -18.56 14.21 -5.04
C MET A 97 -19.11 13.43 -6.24
N LEU A 98 -18.25 13.07 -7.18
CA LEU A 98 -18.58 12.26 -8.35
C LEU A 98 -17.73 11.00 -8.39
N VAL A 99 -18.31 9.93 -8.92
CA VAL A 99 -17.68 8.60 -9.03
C VAL A 99 -17.98 7.98 -10.39
N PHE A 100 -16.94 7.42 -11.01
CA PHE A 100 -17.03 6.65 -12.24
C PHE A 100 -16.12 5.41 -12.16
N GLY A 101 -16.54 4.28 -12.74
CA GLY A 101 -15.77 3.03 -12.75
C GLY A 101 -15.10 2.75 -14.09
N SER A 102 -14.06 1.93 -14.05
CA SER A 102 -13.28 1.50 -15.22
C SER A 102 -14.10 0.61 -16.16
N THR A 103 -14.37 1.08 -17.39
CA THR A 103 -15.12 0.34 -18.42
C THR A 103 -15.17 1.08 -19.77
N TYR A 104 -15.19 0.35 -20.88
CA TYR A 104 -15.60 0.88 -22.20
C TYR A 104 -17.07 0.61 -22.55
N ALA A 105 -17.82 -0.04 -21.67
CA ALA A 105 -19.26 -0.16 -21.83
C ALA A 105 -19.89 1.24 -21.73
N LYS A 106 -20.75 1.57 -22.69
CA LYS A 106 -21.35 2.91 -22.81
C LYS A 106 -22.38 3.23 -21.72
N ASN A 107 -22.85 2.20 -21.00
CA ASN A 107 -23.99 2.28 -20.09
C ASN A 107 -23.60 2.33 -18.60
N PHE A 108 -22.33 2.60 -18.27
CA PHE A 108 -21.93 2.78 -16.87
C PHE A 108 -22.11 4.25 -16.45
N PRO A 109 -22.92 4.55 -15.42
CA PRO A 109 -23.20 5.92 -15.03
C PRO A 109 -22.02 6.63 -14.39
N ILE A 110 -22.03 7.96 -14.53
CA ILE A 110 -21.38 8.83 -13.56
C ILE A 110 -22.38 9.07 -12.41
N TRP A 111 -21.96 8.75 -11.20
CA TRP A 111 -22.74 8.94 -9.99
C TRP A 111 -22.31 10.24 -9.29
N MET A 112 -23.26 10.92 -8.64
CA MET A 112 -22.99 12.11 -7.83
C MET A 112 -23.65 12.01 -6.46
N SER A 113 -23.01 12.59 -5.44
CA SER A 113 -23.55 12.71 -4.09
C SER A 113 -23.12 14.00 -3.40
N THR A 114 -24.07 14.64 -2.70
CA THR A 114 -23.77 15.72 -1.75
C THR A 114 -23.71 15.22 -0.30
N ASN A 115 -24.14 13.98 -0.03
CA ASN A 115 -24.23 13.34 1.29
C ASN A 115 -23.81 11.84 1.24
N PRO A 116 -22.55 11.54 0.86
CA PRO A 116 -22.08 10.16 0.68
C PRO A 116 -22.07 9.35 1.98
N LYS A 117 -21.98 9.97 3.17
CA LYS A 117 -22.09 9.21 4.45
C LYS A 117 -23.43 8.50 4.65
N LYS A 118 -24.49 8.95 3.97
CA LYS A 118 -25.83 8.38 4.04
C LYS A 118 -26.20 7.53 2.82
N ASP A 119 -25.23 7.27 1.95
CA ASP A 119 -25.43 6.60 0.68
C ASP A 119 -26.42 7.28 -0.28
N GLU A 120 -26.53 8.61 -0.21
CA GLU A 120 -27.44 9.37 -1.06
C GLU A 120 -26.78 9.69 -2.40
N TRP A 121 -26.88 8.77 -3.36
CA TRP A 121 -26.33 8.92 -4.71
C TRP A 121 -27.42 8.99 -5.78
N LYS A 122 -27.16 9.77 -6.82
CA LYS A 122 -27.97 9.82 -8.04
C LYS A 122 -27.07 9.83 -9.27
N GLU A 123 -27.61 9.38 -10.39
CA GLU A 123 -26.91 9.44 -11.67
C GLU A 123 -26.92 10.90 -12.16
N VAL A 124 -25.74 11.41 -12.55
CA VAL A 124 -25.64 12.70 -13.26
C VAL A 124 -25.57 12.46 -14.77
N VAL A 125 -24.97 11.35 -15.17
CA VAL A 125 -24.92 10.85 -16.55
C VAL A 125 -25.24 9.37 -16.49
N HIS A 126 -26.24 8.94 -17.25
CA HIS A 126 -26.67 7.54 -17.31
C HIS A 126 -25.76 6.72 -18.23
N ASP A 127 -25.60 7.20 -19.46
CA ASP A 127 -24.75 6.60 -20.48
C ASP A 127 -23.54 7.52 -20.73
N PHE A 128 -22.36 7.04 -20.36
CA PHE A 128 -21.11 7.75 -20.58
C PHE A 128 -20.35 7.12 -21.75
N GLU A 129 -20.64 7.59 -22.96
CA GLU A 129 -20.27 6.89 -24.21
C GLU A 129 -18.77 6.67 -24.41
N ILE A 130 -17.92 7.60 -23.95
CA ILE A 130 -16.48 7.53 -24.19
C ILE A 130 -15.79 6.45 -23.34
N GLY A 131 -16.35 6.14 -22.16
CA GLY A 131 -15.78 5.20 -21.18
C GLY A 131 -14.30 5.45 -20.88
N GLY A 132 -13.61 4.45 -20.37
CA GLY A 132 -12.17 4.45 -20.15
C GLY A 132 -11.77 3.35 -19.17
N TRP A 133 -10.73 2.58 -19.50
CA TRP A 133 -10.02 1.81 -18.48
C TRP A 133 -9.18 2.76 -17.63
N ASP A 134 -9.24 2.55 -16.33
CA ASP A 134 -8.55 3.24 -15.24
C ASP A 134 -8.64 4.77 -15.33
N PRO A 135 -9.88 5.28 -15.24
CA PRO A 135 -10.17 6.69 -15.43
C PRO A 135 -9.74 7.57 -14.24
N ALA A 136 -9.14 8.72 -14.54
CA ALA A 136 -9.04 9.86 -13.62
C ALA A 136 -9.74 11.10 -14.18
N HIS A 137 -10.51 11.77 -13.33
CA HIS A 137 -11.12 13.06 -13.64
C HIS A 137 -10.45 14.15 -12.82
N PHE A 138 -10.13 15.25 -13.49
CA PHE A 138 -9.44 16.38 -12.88
C PHE A 138 -10.16 17.68 -13.25
N VAL A 139 -10.57 18.42 -12.22
CA VAL A 139 -11.11 19.77 -12.39
C VAL A 139 -9.99 20.77 -12.14
N ASP A 140 -9.66 21.54 -13.17
CA ASP A 140 -8.59 22.53 -13.11
C ASP A 140 -9.06 23.84 -12.45
N ASP A 141 -8.12 24.71 -12.10
CA ASP A 141 -8.37 26.00 -11.43
C ASP A 141 -9.19 26.96 -12.31
N ASP A 142 -9.10 26.82 -13.64
CA ASP A 142 -9.93 27.57 -14.61
C ASP A 142 -11.36 27.00 -14.74
N GLY A 143 -11.65 25.91 -14.02
CA GLY A 143 -12.93 25.25 -13.97
C GLY A 143 -13.19 24.28 -15.11
N LYS A 144 -12.22 24.01 -15.99
CA LYS A 144 -12.33 22.94 -17.01
C LYS A 144 -12.24 21.56 -16.38
N LEU A 145 -12.88 20.59 -17.01
CA LEU A 145 -12.88 19.19 -16.61
C LEU A 145 -12.08 18.39 -17.63
N TYR A 146 -11.14 17.59 -17.16
CA TYR A 146 -10.35 16.68 -17.98
C TYR A 146 -10.55 15.25 -17.50
N MET A 147 -10.51 14.31 -18.45
CA MET A 147 -10.47 12.88 -18.18
C MET A 147 -9.18 12.30 -18.75
N TYR A 148 -8.53 11.45 -17.95
CA TYR A 148 -7.34 10.67 -18.30
C TYR A 148 -7.68 9.20 -18.16
N ASN A 149 -7.20 8.36 -19.07
CA ASN A 149 -7.50 6.92 -19.01
C ASN A 149 -6.48 6.10 -19.81
N GLY A 150 -6.36 4.82 -19.46
CA GLY A 150 -5.56 3.82 -20.18
C GLY A 150 -5.11 2.70 -19.25
N SER A 151 -5.12 1.47 -19.75
CA SER A 151 -4.45 0.31 -19.16
C SER A 151 -4.00 -0.57 -20.32
N SER A 152 -2.70 -0.59 -20.59
CA SER A 152 -2.15 -1.29 -21.74
C SER A 152 -0.63 -1.44 -21.65
N ASN A 153 -0.11 -2.46 -22.33
CA ASN A 153 1.31 -2.61 -22.66
C ASN A 153 1.64 -2.21 -24.12
N SER A 154 0.69 -1.62 -24.85
CA SER A 154 0.87 -1.21 -26.25
C SER A 154 0.32 0.18 -26.56
N TYR A 155 -0.79 0.57 -25.91
CA TYR A 155 -1.43 1.86 -26.13
C TYR A 155 -1.01 2.88 -25.06
N PRO A 156 -0.92 4.17 -25.41
CA PRO A 156 -0.56 5.23 -24.47
C PRO A 156 -1.66 5.46 -23.43
N LEU A 157 -1.31 6.22 -22.39
CA LEU A 157 -2.34 6.96 -21.65
C LEU A 157 -2.94 8.04 -22.55
N TYR A 158 -4.24 8.21 -22.43
CA TYR A 158 -5.00 9.20 -23.17
C TYR A 158 -5.52 10.29 -22.24
N GLY A 159 -5.75 11.48 -22.81
CA GLY A 159 -6.42 12.57 -22.14
C GLY A 159 -7.41 13.30 -23.04
N ILE A 160 -8.44 13.89 -22.46
CA ILE A 160 -9.46 14.65 -23.17
C ILE A 160 -10.10 15.70 -22.26
N GLU A 161 -10.47 16.85 -22.82
CA GLU A 161 -11.33 17.82 -22.14
C GLU A 161 -12.80 17.37 -22.25
N LEU A 162 -13.53 17.46 -21.15
CA LEU A 162 -14.97 17.19 -21.11
C LEU A 162 -15.72 18.50 -20.85
N ASN A 163 -16.90 18.63 -21.46
CA ASN A 163 -17.83 19.68 -21.09
C ASN A 163 -18.27 19.45 -19.64
N ARG A 164 -17.93 20.35 -18.73
CA ARG A 164 -18.19 20.22 -17.30
C ARG A 164 -19.68 20.06 -16.91
N LYS A 165 -20.62 20.48 -17.77
CA LYS A 165 -22.06 20.36 -17.51
C LYS A 165 -22.65 19.06 -18.04
N THR A 166 -22.26 18.65 -19.25
CA THR A 166 -22.85 17.50 -19.93
C THR A 166 -21.97 16.25 -19.90
N PHE A 167 -20.72 16.38 -19.46
CA PHE A 167 -19.65 15.38 -19.51
C PHE A 167 -19.30 14.89 -20.93
N GLN A 168 -19.87 15.52 -21.96
CA GLN A 168 -19.57 15.16 -23.35
C GLN A 168 -18.14 15.58 -23.71
N PRO A 169 -17.43 14.76 -24.49
CA PRO A 169 -16.06 15.08 -24.91
C PRO A 169 -16.00 16.34 -25.77
N ILE A 170 -14.98 17.15 -25.53
CA ILE A 170 -14.63 18.31 -26.36
C ILE A 170 -13.44 17.90 -27.24
N GLY A 171 -13.74 17.49 -28.47
CA GLY A 171 -12.75 16.98 -29.42
C GLY A 171 -12.53 15.46 -29.29
N THR A 172 -11.31 15.02 -29.57
CA THR A 172 -10.91 13.60 -29.52
C THR A 172 -9.84 13.37 -28.45
N ARG A 173 -9.70 12.12 -28.00
CA ARG A 173 -8.62 11.73 -27.08
C ARG A 173 -7.26 12.08 -27.68
N LYS A 174 -6.39 12.65 -26.86
CA LYS A 174 -4.98 12.88 -27.17
C LYS A 174 -4.14 11.78 -26.52
N GLU A 175 -3.17 11.26 -27.26
CA GLU A 175 -2.13 10.41 -26.70
C GLU A 175 -1.20 11.27 -25.84
N LEU A 176 -0.94 10.83 -24.61
CA LEU A 176 -0.20 11.61 -23.63
C LEU A 176 1.17 11.04 -23.31
N LEU A 177 1.24 9.73 -23.06
CA LEU A 177 2.42 9.12 -22.47
C LEU A 177 2.50 7.64 -22.82
N LEU A 178 3.71 7.13 -23.02
CA LEU A 178 4.07 5.70 -23.05
C LEU A 178 5.20 5.47 -22.04
N LEU A 179 5.39 4.22 -21.61
CA LEU A 179 6.61 3.83 -20.91
C LEU A 179 7.82 3.93 -21.84
N ASN A 180 8.99 4.11 -21.23
CA ASN A 180 10.29 4.08 -21.86
C ASN A 180 11.21 3.19 -21.01
N ASP A 181 10.88 1.91 -20.99
CA ASP A 181 11.60 0.87 -20.25
C ASP A 181 13.00 0.62 -20.81
N GLU A 182 13.25 0.96 -22.07
CA GLU A 182 14.61 1.06 -22.64
C GLU A 182 15.52 2.02 -21.88
N ARG A 183 14.96 3.09 -21.28
CA ARG A 183 15.70 4.06 -20.46
C ARG A 183 15.53 3.81 -18.96
N TYR A 184 14.29 3.66 -18.50
CA TYR A 184 13.93 3.56 -17.09
C TYR A 184 13.78 2.10 -16.68
N GLY A 185 14.77 1.56 -15.96
CA GLY A 185 14.78 0.15 -15.59
C GLY A 185 13.60 -0.30 -14.75
N TRP A 186 13.02 0.59 -13.94
CA TRP A 186 11.87 0.29 -13.09
C TRP A 186 10.58 0.09 -13.87
N GLN A 187 10.54 0.55 -15.12
CA GLN A 187 9.40 0.38 -16.02
C GLN A 187 9.43 -0.97 -16.75
N ARG A 188 10.35 -1.89 -16.43
CA ARG A 188 10.40 -3.23 -17.06
C ARG A 188 9.49 -4.23 -16.35
N PHE A 189 8.72 -5.01 -17.10
CA PHE A 189 7.80 -6.03 -16.59
C PHE A 189 8.52 -7.14 -15.82
N GLY A 190 7.82 -7.72 -14.83
CA GLY A 190 8.25 -8.89 -14.07
C GLY A 190 8.81 -8.59 -12.68
N GLU A 191 8.79 -9.60 -11.80
CA GLU A 191 9.33 -9.53 -10.43
C GLU A 191 10.80 -9.04 -10.40
N TYR A 192 11.56 -9.40 -11.43
CA TYR A 192 12.97 -9.03 -11.58
C TYR A 192 13.21 -7.93 -12.60
N LEU A 193 12.18 -7.19 -13.02
CA LEU A 193 12.29 -6.05 -13.94
C LEU A 193 13.13 -6.37 -15.19
N ASP A 194 12.73 -7.38 -15.95
CA ASP A 194 13.55 -7.93 -17.05
C ASP A 194 12.82 -8.17 -18.38
N ASN A 195 11.52 -7.88 -18.47
CA ASN A 195 10.70 -8.07 -19.68
C ASN A 195 10.75 -9.49 -20.25
N THR A 196 10.98 -10.51 -19.41
CA THR A 196 11.11 -11.88 -19.94
C THR A 196 9.77 -12.42 -20.45
N PHE A 197 8.65 -11.98 -19.88
CA PHE A 197 7.33 -12.55 -20.16
C PHE A 197 6.45 -11.67 -21.06
N LEU A 198 6.35 -10.37 -20.76
CA LEU A 198 5.54 -9.40 -21.48
C LEU A 198 6.26 -8.05 -21.53
N ASP A 199 5.84 -7.21 -22.47
CA ASP A 199 6.10 -5.77 -22.43
C ASP A 199 5.38 -5.14 -21.22
N PRO A 200 5.93 -4.07 -20.65
CA PRO A 200 5.42 -3.50 -19.42
C PRO A 200 4.05 -2.83 -19.57
N PHE A 201 3.19 -3.04 -18.58
CA PHE A 201 1.88 -2.40 -18.50
C PHE A 201 2.00 -1.02 -17.88
N MET A 202 1.24 -0.08 -18.44
CA MET A 202 1.00 1.23 -17.89
C MET A 202 -0.50 1.42 -17.72
N GLU A 203 -0.89 1.88 -16.54
CA GLU A 203 -2.30 2.01 -16.17
C GLU A 203 -2.53 3.05 -15.08
N GLY A 204 -3.74 3.13 -14.52
CA GLY A 204 -3.99 3.91 -13.29
C GLY A 204 -3.66 5.39 -13.38
N ALA A 205 -4.13 6.10 -14.41
CA ALA A 205 -3.84 7.51 -14.58
C ALA A 205 -4.36 8.33 -13.37
N TRP A 206 -3.59 9.30 -12.89
CA TRP A 206 -4.02 10.28 -11.89
C TRP A 206 -3.31 11.62 -12.12
N VAL A 207 -3.96 12.75 -11.85
CA VAL A 207 -3.34 14.08 -12.06
C VAL A 207 -3.38 14.91 -10.78
N THR A 208 -2.21 15.44 -10.41
CA THR A 208 -2.07 16.44 -9.36
C THR A 208 -1.49 17.71 -9.96
N LYS A 209 -2.09 18.87 -9.66
CA LYS A 209 -1.54 20.17 -10.06
C LYS A 209 -0.75 20.78 -8.91
N TYR A 210 0.47 21.23 -9.20
CA TYR A 210 1.34 21.89 -8.22
C TYR A 210 2.17 22.97 -8.90
N ARG A 211 2.17 24.19 -8.35
CA ARG A 211 2.88 25.38 -8.90
C ARG A 211 2.70 25.56 -10.42
N ASN A 212 1.45 25.50 -10.89
CA ASN A 212 1.06 25.62 -12.31
C ASN A 212 1.60 24.52 -13.24
N LYS A 213 2.12 23.42 -12.70
CA LYS A 213 2.50 22.22 -13.46
C LYS A 213 1.53 21.09 -13.18
N TYR A 214 1.37 20.22 -14.16
CA TYR A 214 0.50 19.04 -14.12
C TYR A 214 1.37 17.80 -14.00
N TYR A 215 1.14 17.03 -12.93
CA TYR A 215 1.86 15.81 -12.61
C TYR A 215 0.95 14.62 -12.91
N LEU A 216 1.12 14.04 -14.11
CA LEU A 216 0.42 12.84 -14.54
C LEU A 216 1.12 11.62 -13.93
N GLN A 217 0.47 11.04 -12.93
CA GLN A 217 0.82 9.79 -12.28
C GLN A 217 0.22 8.61 -13.03
N TYR A 218 0.88 7.45 -12.93
CA TYR A 218 0.46 6.22 -13.60
C TYR A 218 1.11 5.00 -12.93
N GLY A 219 0.38 3.89 -12.84
CA GLY A 219 0.89 2.61 -12.37
C GLY A 219 1.71 1.88 -13.44
N ALA A 220 2.83 1.27 -13.03
CA ALA A 220 3.69 0.42 -13.87
C ALA A 220 4.60 -0.46 -12.99
N PRO A 221 5.19 -1.57 -13.49
CA PRO A 221 5.01 -2.15 -14.82
C PRO A 221 4.07 -3.38 -14.83
N GLY A 222 3.57 -3.83 -13.68
CA GLY A 222 2.64 -4.96 -13.56
C GLY A 222 2.19 -5.18 -12.11
N THR A 223 0.87 -5.26 -11.90
CA THR A 223 0.24 -5.18 -10.57
C THR A 223 0.53 -6.36 -9.63
N GLU A 224 1.00 -7.48 -10.19
CA GLU A 224 1.30 -8.71 -9.46
C GLU A 224 2.70 -8.76 -8.80
N PHE A 225 3.57 -7.79 -9.08
CA PHE A 225 4.98 -7.85 -8.71
C PHE A 225 5.37 -6.93 -7.55
N SER A 226 6.41 -7.31 -6.82
CA SER A 226 6.98 -6.48 -5.75
C SER A 226 7.42 -5.10 -6.26
N GLY A 227 7.86 -5.02 -7.52
CA GLY A 227 8.30 -3.79 -8.17
C GLY A 227 7.19 -2.87 -8.66
N TYR A 228 5.91 -3.20 -8.45
CA TYR A 228 4.81 -2.35 -8.89
C TYR A 228 4.85 -0.98 -8.20
N ALA A 229 4.72 0.07 -8.98
CA ALA A 229 5.06 1.45 -8.63
C ALA A 229 4.14 2.43 -9.34
N ASP A 230 4.04 3.67 -8.85
CA ASP A 230 3.56 4.79 -9.66
C ASP A 230 4.74 5.61 -10.19
N GLY A 231 4.74 5.89 -11.49
CA GLY A 231 5.56 6.92 -12.09
C GLY A 231 4.88 8.28 -12.06
N VAL A 232 5.61 9.29 -12.51
CA VAL A 232 5.03 10.61 -12.76
C VAL A 232 5.72 11.26 -13.95
N ALA A 233 4.93 11.89 -14.81
CA ALA A 233 5.40 12.74 -15.88
C ALA A 233 4.82 14.15 -15.74
N VAL A 234 5.60 15.17 -16.09
CA VAL A 234 5.31 16.58 -15.77
C VAL A 234 5.11 17.38 -17.05
N SER A 235 4.13 18.27 -17.05
CA SER A 235 3.81 19.18 -18.16
C SER A 235 3.40 20.56 -17.62
N ASP A 236 3.60 21.60 -18.41
CA ASP A 236 3.06 22.95 -18.14
C ASP A 236 1.61 23.10 -18.64
N GLN A 237 1.06 22.06 -19.30
CA GLN A 237 -0.29 22.01 -19.86
C GLN A 237 -1.03 20.73 -19.43
N PRO A 238 -2.37 20.77 -19.24
CA PRO A 238 -3.14 19.63 -18.73
C PRO A 238 -3.17 18.43 -19.68
N LEU A 239 -2.92 18.61 -20.98
CA LEU A 239 -2.92 17.52 -21.96
C LEU A 239 -1.55 17.36 -22.63
N GLY A 240 -0.48 17.63 -21.89
CA GLY A 240 0.90 17.46 -22.34
C GLY A 240 1.43 18.56 -23.28
N PRO A 241 2.63 18.37 -23.84
CA PRO A 241 3.45 17.16 -23.75
C PRO A 241 3.99 16.91 -22.34
N TYR A 242 4.08 15.64 -21.95
CA TYR A 242 4.57 15.21 -20.63
C TYR A 242 6.00 14.67 -20.70
N GLU A 243 6.81 14.99 -19.69
CA GLU A 243 8.17 14.46 -19.52
C GLU A 243 8.28 13.61 -18.25
N HIS A 244 8.79 12.39 -18.39
CA HIS A 244 8.98 11.45 -17.27
C HIS A 244 9.95 12.01 -16.21
N GLN A 245 9.57 11.90 -14.93
CA GLN A 245 10.55 11.86 -13.86
C GLN A 245 11.33 10.53 -13.93
N SER A 246 12.61 10.59 -13.57
CA SER A 246 13.53 9.45 -13.66
C SER A 246 13.25 8.36 -12.61
N LEU A 247 12.99 8.78 -11.36
CA LEU A 247 12.61 7.89 -10.28
C LEU A 247 11.09 7.66 -10.29
N PRO A 248 10.62 6.45 -9.95
CA PRO A 248 9.22 6.26 -9.62
C PRO A 248 8.83 7.16 -8.43
N LEU A 249 7.60 7.69 -8.48
CA LEU A 249 7.00 8.46 -7.41
C LEU A 249 6.86 7.60 -6.16
N SER A 250 6.17 6.46 -6.28
CA SER A 250 5.90 5.49 -5.23
C SER A 250 6.60 4.18 -5.55
N TYR A 251 7.45 3.70 -4.65
CA TYR A 251 8.25 2.50 -4.90
C TYR A 251 8.58 1.78 -3.60
N LYS A 252 8.03 0.57 -3.42
CA LYS A 252 8.21 -0.26 -2.23
C LYS A 252 8.52 -1.72 -2.62
N PRO A 253 9.71 -2.02 -3.17
CA PRO A 253 10.04 -3.36 -3.68
C PRO A 253 10.51 -4.36 -2.61
N GLY A 254 10.80 -3.89 -1.39
CA GLY A 254 11.29 -4.70 -0.28
C GLY A 254 10.45 -4.51 0.98
N GLY A 255 10.74 -5.27 2.03
CA GLY A 255 9.95 -5.28 3.26
C GLY A 255 8.77 -6.27 3.26
N PHE A 256 7.87 -6.12 4.23
CA PHE A 256 6.68 -6.95 4.46
C PHE A 256 5.56 -6.67 3.46
N ALA A 257 5.20 -5.39 3.30
CA ALA A 257 4.16 -4.96 2.36
C ALA A 257 4.84 -4.34 1.13
N ARG A 258 4.89 -5.10 0.04
CA ARG A 258 5.59 -4.75 -1.21
C ARG A 258 4.61 -4.31 -2.30
N GLY A 259 5.14 -3.59 -3.28
CA GLY A 259 4.35 -2.85 -4.25
C GLY A 259 3.88 -1.52 -3.66
N ALA A 260 3.66 -0.56 -4.55
CA ALA A 260 3.01 0.72 -4.30
C ALA A 260 2.68 1.33 -5.66
N GLY A 261 1.93 0.61 -6.50
CA GLY A 261 1.50 1.09 -7.82
C GLY A 261 -0.02 1.13 -7.99
N HIS A 262 -0.46 1.83 -9.02
CA HIS A 262 -1.86 2.15 -9.27
C HIS A 262 -2.49 2.85 -8.07
N GLY A 263 -1.99 4.05 -7.77
CA GLY A 263 -2.40 4.85 -6.64
C GLY A 263 -2.94 6.24 -7.00
N ALA A 264 -3.28 7.01 -5.96
CA ALA A 264 -3.73 8.39 -6.09
C ALA A 264 -3.11 9.26 -5.00
N THR A 265 -2.56 10.40 -5.41
CA THR A 265 -2.09 11.43 -4.48
C THR A 265 -3.25 12.33 -4.04
N TYR A 266 -3.37 12.54 -2.73
CA TYR A 266 -4.39 13.38 -2.11
C TYR A 266 -3.79 14.30 -1.05
N GLN A 267 -4.57 15.31 -0.63
CA GLN A 267 -4.22 16.16 0.49
C GLN A 267 -5.04 15.80 1.72
N ASP A 268 -4.37 15.74 2.88
CA ASP A 268 -5.05 15.54 4.15
C ASP A 268 -5.80 16.80 4.64
N LYS A 269 -6.42 16.75 5.82
CA LYS A 269 -7.13 17.90 6.44
C LYS A 269 -6.22 19.10 6.73
N TRP A 270 -4.91 18.89 6.81
CA TRP A 270 -3.88 19.92 7.02
C TRP A 270 -3.13 20.31 5.76
N LYS A 271 -3.59 19.82 4.59
CA LYS A 271 -2.98 20.07 3.28
C LYS A 271 -1.62 19.40 3.07
N ASN A 272 -1.24 18.44 3.91
CA ASN A 272 -0.07 17.61 3.62
C ASN A 272 -0.42 16.64 2.49
N TYR A 273 0.54 16.38 1.61
CA TYR A 273 0.36 15.40 0.55
C TYR A 273 0.57 13.99 1.09
N TRP A 274 -0.31 13.10 0.70
CA TRP A 274 -0.24 11.67 0.97
C TRP A 274 -0.49 10.92 -0.33
N HIS A 275 0.01 9.70 -0.39
CA HIS A 275 -0.22 8.83 -1.52
C HIS A 275 -0.83 7.52 -1.02
N ILE A 276 -1.97 7.13 -1.59
CA ILE A 276 -2.54 5.80 -1.37
C ILE A 276 -2.25 4.95 -2.60
N SER A 277 -1.85 3.70 -2.40
CA SER A 277 -1.51 2.81 -3.52
C SER A 277 -1.72 1.33 -3.20
N THR A 278 -1.60 0.49 -4.22
CA THR A 278 -1.83 -0.95 -4.13
C THR A 278 -0.58 -1.68 -3.62
N ILE A 279 -0.81 -2.64 -2.72
CA ILE A 279 0.18 -3.61 -2.19
C ILE A 279 -0.10 -4.97 -2.82
N ALA A 280 0.93 -5.61 -3.37
CA ALA A 280 0.83 -6.92 -4.01
C ALA A 280 1.04 -8.06 -3.00
N ILE A 281 0.12 -9.03 -2.99
CA ILE A 281 0.26 -10.31 -2.26
C ILE A 281 0.42 -11.44 -3.28
N SER A 282 -0.53 -11.57 -4.20
CA SER A 282 -0.45 -12.44 -5.37
C SER A 282 -0.13 -13.91 -5.07
N VAL A 283 -0.75 -14.51 -4.04
CA VAL A 283 -0.48 -15.91 -3.63
C VAL A 283 -1.50 -16.86 -4.24
N LYS A 284 -2.79 -16.58 -4.10
CA LYS A 284 -3.87 -17.42 -4.65
C LYS A 284 -4.28 -17.00 -6.05
N ASN A 285 -4.05 -15.74 -6.39
CA ASN A 285 -4.29 -15.19 -7.72
C ASN A 285 -3.39 -13.98 -7.92
N ASN A 286 -2.95 -13.72 -9.16
CA ASN A 286 -2.06 -12.60 -9.46
C ASN A 286 -2.61 -11.23 -9.01
N PHE A 287 -3.93 -11.08 -8.87
CA PHE A 287 -4.61 -9.85 -8.43
C PHE A 287 -5.01 -9.83 -6.94
N GLU A 288 -4.47 -10.75 -6.11
CA GLU A 288 -4.62 -10.69 -4.65
C GLU A 288 -3.82 -9.53 -4.07
N ARG A 289 -4.52 -8.48 -3.61
CA ARG A 289 -3.93 -7.17 -3.32
C ARG A 289 -4.54 -6.51 -2.07
N ARG A 290 -3.82 -5.55 -1.48
CA ARG A 290 -4.21 -4.72 -0.32
C ARG A 290 -3.90 -3.25 -0.57
N LEU A 291 -4.22 -2.38 0.37
CA LEU A 291 -3.96 -0.95 0.26
C LEU A 291 -2.95 -0.47 1.31
N GLY A 292 -2.12 0.50 0.91
CA GLY A 292 -1.22 1.20 1.81
C GLY A 292 -1.30 2.71 1.61
N ILE A 293 -1.01 3.46 2.67
CA ILE A 293 -0.89 4.92 2.65
C ILE A 293 0.52 5.36 3.04
N TRP A 294 1.07 6.31 2.32
CA TRP A 294 2.43 6.82 2.53
C TRP A 294 2.48 8.35 2.53
N PRO A 295 3.38 8.95 3.33
CA PRO A 295 3.70 10.37 3.20
C PRO A 295 4.24 10.68 1.80
N ALA A 296 3.77 11.76 1.20
CA ALA A 296 4.22 12.23 -0.11
C ALA A 296 4.42 13.74 -0.12
N GLY A 297 5.00 14.28 -1.19
CA GLY A 297 5.22 15.71 -1.31
C GLY A 297 5.90 16.15 -2.58
N PHE A 298 6.30 17.41 -2.58
CA PHE A 298 7.11 18.05 -3.60
C PHE A 298 8.31 18.70 -2.92
N ASP A 299 9.51 18.51 -3.47
CA ASP A 299 10.71 19.19 -2.98
C ASP A 299 10.76 20.67 -3.45
N GLN A 300 11.85 21.36 -3.12
CA GLN A 300 12.05 22.76 -3.51
C GLN A 300 12.13 22.97 -5.02
N ASP A 301 12.60 21.97 -5.76
CA ASP A 301 12.73 21.94 -7.22
C ASP A 301 11.47 21.39 -7.91
N ALA A 302 10.40 21.18 -7.13
CA ALA A 302 9.13 20.64 -7.56
C ALA A 302 9.20 19.20 -8.11
N VAL A 303 10.18 18.40 -7.65
CA VAL A 303 10.20 16.95 -7.84
C VAL A 303 9.17 16.33 -6.92
N MET A 304 8.23 15.57 -7.49
CA MET A 304 7.23 14.83 -6.72
C MET A 304 7.84 13.56 -6.15
N TYR A 305 7.58 13.24 -4.88
CA TYR A 305 8.14 12.09 -4.19
C TYR A 305 7.15 11.45 -3.21
N MET A 306 7.41 10.18 -2.85
CA MET A 306 6.76 9.44 -1.76
C MET A 306 7.83 8.83 -0.84
N ASP A 307 7.65 8.93 0.48
CA ASP A 307 8.51 8.27 1.46
C ASP A 307 8.04 6.84 1.74
N ALA A 308 8.78 5.86 1.21
CA ALA A 308 8.54 4.44 1.43
C ALA A 308 9.41 3.84 2.55
N ALA A 309 10.34 4.62 3.13
CA ALA A 309 11.30 4.12 4.10
C ALA A 309 10.59 3.67 5.37
N PHE A 310 10.83 2.42 5.77
CA PHE A 310 10.09 1.79 6.88
C PHE A 310 8.57 1.84 6.68
N GLY A 311 8.05 1.97 5.46
CA GLY A 311 6.64 2.26 5.17
C GLY A 311 5.64 1.15 5.57
N ASP A 312 6.12 0.03 6.09
CA ASP A 312 5.38 -1.06 6.72
C ASP A 312 5.76 -1.26 8.21
N TYR A 313 6.33 -0.24 8.84
CA TYR A 313 6.53 -0.10 10.29
C TYR A 313 5.63 1.05 10.81
N PRO A 314 5.42 1.15 12.13
CA PRO A 314 4.61 2.22 12.72
C PRO A 314 5.07 3.63 12.34
N HIS A 315 4.17 4.40 11.73
CA HIS A 315 4.32 5.80 11.35
C HIS A 315 3.26 6.66 12.03
N TYR A 316 3.53 7.96 12.22
CA TYR A 316 2.54 8.88 12.75
C TYR A 316 1.47 9.25 11.71
N LEU A 317 0.21 9.23 12.15
CA LEU A 317 -0.92 9.78 11.41
C LEU A 317 -0.83 11.32 11.38
N PRO A 318 -1.45 11.96 10.38
CA PRO A 318 -1.41 13.41 10.29
C PRO A 318 -2.21 14.05 11.44
N THR A 319 -1.61 15.08 12.06
CA THR A 319 -2.21 15.84 13.17
C THR A 319 -2.02 17.35 13.02
N ARG A 320 -1.19 17.77 12.06
CA ARG A 320 -0.78 19.15 11.79
C ARG A 320 -0.14 19.24 10.42
N VAL A 321 0.11 20.46 9.96
CA VAL A 321 1.00 20.72 8.82
C VAL A 321 2.37 20.09 9.11
N THR A 322 2.86 19.26 8.20
CA THR A 322 4.04 18.42 8.38
C THR A 322 4.91 18.45 7.13
N ASP A 323 6.21 18.54 7.33
CA ASP A 323 7.22 18.40 6.29
C ASP A 323 7.59 16.93 6.13
N HIS A 324 7.10 16.29 5.07
CA HIS A 324 7.33 14.87 4.79
C HIS A 324 8.74 14.57 4.25
N LEU A 325 9.62 15.56 4.07
CA LEU A 325 11.05 15.29 3.88
C LEU A 325 11.72 14.83 5.19
N LYS A 326 11.05 15.09 6.33
CA LYS A 326 11.40 14.51 7.63
C LYS A 326 10.57 13.27 7.86
N SER A 327 11.23 12.17 8.21
CA SER A 327 10.57 10.88 8.37
C SER A 327 9.47 10.94 9.43
N GLY A 328 8.30 10.38 9.09
CA GLY A 328 7.20 10.12 10.02
C GLY A 328 7.35 8.82 10.82
N PHE A 329 8.45 8.08 10.63
CA PHE A 329 8.73 6.82 11.29
C PHE A 329 8.86 7.03 12.80
N THR A 330 8.17 6.21 13.58
CA THR A 330 8.14 6.29 15.06
C THR A 330 9.46 5.85 15.72
N GLY A 331 10.34 5.16 14.99
CA GLY A 331 11.50 4.47 15.56
C GLY A 331 11.14 3.18 16.30
N TRP A 332 9.91 2.68 16.19
CA TRP A 332 9.50 1.42 16.83
C TRP A 332 9.90 0.26 15.93
N MET A 333 10.86 -0.52 16.40
CA MET A 333 11.47 -1.60 15.63
C MET A 333 10.67 -2.90 15.77
N LEU A 334 10.77 -3.76 14.77
CA LEU A 334 10.20 -5.09 14.80
C LEU A 334 11.01 -5.94 15.80
N LEU A 335 10.32 -6.55 16.76
CA LEU A 335 10.96 -7.26 17.87
C LEU A 335 11.07 -8.76 17.66
N ASN A 336 10.39 -9.30 16.65
CA ASN A 336 10.21 -10.73 16.51
C ASN A 336 10.49 -11.32 15.13
N TYR A 337 11.25 -10.61 14.27
CA TYR A 337 11.70 -11.18 13.00
C TYR A 337 12.46 -12.49 13.22
N ASN A 338 11.98 -13.54 12.56
CA ASN A 338 12.52 -14.90 12.58
C ASN A 338 12.80 -15.45 14.00
N LYS A 339 12.01 -15.00 14.98
CA LYS A 339 12.14 -15.48 16.37
C LYS A 339 11.36 -16.78 16.60
N PRO A 340 11.73 -17.56 17.63
CA PRO A 340 11.03 -18.79 17.94
C PRO A 340 9.53 -18.60 18.18
N LEU A 341 8.75 -19.53 17.65
CA LEU A 341 7.31 -19.62 17.84
C LEU A 341 6.91 -20.96 18.45
N THR A 342 5.84 -20.93 19.24
CA THR A 342 5.07 -22.11 19.61
C THR A 342 3.61 -21.89 19.20
N VAL A 343 2.91 -22.97 18.84
CA VAL A 343 1.55 -22.91 18.32
C VAL A 343 0.71 -24.03 18.90
N SER A 344 -0.61 -23.86 18.90
CA SER A 344 -1.57 -24.90 19.26
C SER A 344 -1.54 -26.09 18.30
N SER A 345 -1.46 -25.81 17.00
CA SER A 345 -1.51 -26.79 15.92
C SER A 345 -0.93 -26.21 14.63
N THR A 346 -0.77 -27.03 13.60
CA THR A 346 -0.34 -26.59 12.27
C THR A 346 -1.07 -27.38 11.19
N TYR A 347 -1.62 -26.68 10.21
CA TYR A 347 -2.08 -27.27 8.96
C TYR A 347 -0.88 -27.48 8.05
N GLY A 348 -0.65 -28.72 7.60
CA GLY A 348 0.59 -29.14 6.93
C GLY A 348 1.04 -28.19 5.81
N GLY A 349 2.34 -27.91 5.75
CA GLY A 349 2.94 -26.97 4.79
C GLY A 349 2.97 -25.51 5.23
N TYR A 350 2.15 -25.11 6.22
CA TYR A 350 2.07 -23.72 6.71
C TYR A 350 2.80 -23.57 8.05
N ALA A 351 4.13 -23.62 8.02
CA ALA A 351 4.97 -23.64 9.21
C ALA A 351 4.80 -22.38 10.10
N PRO A 352 4.94 -22.48 11.44
CA PRO A 352 4.78 -21.35 12.34
C PRO A 352 5.61 -20.12 11.97
N ASN A 353 6.89 -20.30 11.61
CA ASN A 353 7.81 -19.20 11.33
C ASN A 353 7.39 -18.32 10.14
N TYR A 354 6.48 -18.78 9.28
CA TYR A 354 5.89 -17.94 8.24
C TYR A 354 5.05 -16.79 8.80
N ALA A 355 4.66 -16.79 10.08
CA ALA A 355 4.01 -15.64 10.70
C ALA A 355 4.97 -14.52 11.12
N VAL A 356 6.29 -14.73 11.05
CA VAL A 356 7.32 -13.80 11.53
C VAL A 356 8.55 -13.71 10.61
N ASP A 357 8.43 -14.13 9.36
CA ASP A 357 9.49 -14.09 8.35
C ASP A 357 9.51 -12.77 7.54
N GLU A 358 8.63 -11.82 7.88
CA GLU A 358 8.41 -10.54 7.19
C GLU A 358 8.13 -10.70 5.69
N ASN A 359 7.38 -11.74 5.32
CA ASN A 359 6.85 -11.92 3.98
C ASN A 359 5.34 -12.16 4.02
N ILE A 360 4.54 -11.16 3.61
CA ILE A 360 3.07 -11.27 3.61
C ILE A 360 2.53 -12.40 2.72
N LYS A 361 3.35 -12.91 1.78
CA LYS A 361 2.99 -13.98 0.85
C LYS A 361 3.05 -15.38 1.50
N THR A 362 3.76 -15.52 2.61
CA THR A 362 3.81 -16.74 3.42
C THR A 362 2.96 -16.56 4.67
N TYR A 363 2.42 -17.66 5.21
CA TYR A 363 1.63 -17.61 6.43
C TYR A 363 1.65 -18.93 7.18
N TRP A 364 1.55 -18.85 8.51
CA TRP A 364 1.20 -19.99 9.34
C TRP A 364 -0.32 -20.20 9.32
N SER A 365 -0.76 -21.45 9.38
CA SER A 365 -2.16 -21.80 9.61
C SER A 365 -2.25 -22.86 10.69
N ALA A 366 -3.14 -22.64 11.66
CA ALA A 366 -3.61 -23.68 12.57
C ALA A 366 -4.37 -24.77 11.78
N ALA A 367 -4.56 -25.94 12.40
CA ALA A 367 -5.34 -27.04 11.82
C ALA A 367 -6.83 -26.69 11.65
N SER A 368 -7.35 -25.77 12.47
CA SER A 368 -8.74 -25.32 12.45
C SER A 368 -8.88 -23.81 12.60
N GLY A 369 -10.11 -23.30 12.44
CA GLY A 369 -10.49 -21.93 12.80
C GLY A 369 -11.22 -21.85 14.15
N ASN A 370 -11.19 -22.92 14.94
CA ASN A 370 -11.97 -23.04 16.18
C ASN A 370 -11.38 -22.17 17.30
N ALA A 371 -12.23 -21.80 18.26
CA ALA A 371 -11.78 -21.14 19.48
C ALA A 371 -10.74 -22.00 20.22
N GLY A 372 -9.70 -21.36 20.73
CA GLY A 372 -8.60 -22.00 21.46
C GLY A 372 -7.37 -22.34 20.64
N GLU A 373 -7.39 -22.17 19.31
CA GLU A 373 -6.15 -22.15 18.52
C GLU A 373 -5.32 -20.91 18.89
N TRP A 374 -4.00 -21.03 18.94
CA TRP A 374 -3.12 -19.93 19.36
C TRP A 374 -1.73 -20.00 18.73
N ILE A 375 -1.09 -18.84 18.66
CA ILE A 375 0.31 -18.65 18.27
C ILE A 375 1.02 -17.79 19.31
N GLN A 376 2.24 -18.17 19.69
CA GLN A 376 3.05 -17.50 20.68
C GLN A 376 4.45 -17.25 20.14
N THR A 377 4.97 -16.05 20.37
CA THR A 377 6.34 -15.66 20.04
C THR A 377 7.18 -15.43 21.31
N ASP A 378 8.44 -15.90 21.28
CA ASP A 378 9.48 -15.53 22.25
C ASP A 378 10.39 -14.47 21.61
N LEU A 379 10.35 -13.24 22.10
CA LEU A 379 11.20 -12.12 21.66
C LEU A 379 12.69 -12.35 21.97
N GLY A 380 13.04 -13.39 22.73
CA GLY A 380 14.38 -13.71 23.22
C GLY A 380 14.77 -12.91 24.46
N ASN A 381 14.45 -11.61 24.48
CA ASN A 381 14.71 -10.72 25.60
C ASN A 381 13.44 -9.98 26.05
N VAL A 382 13.40 -9.59 27.33
CA VAL A 382 12.36 -8.69 27.83
C VAL A 382 12.52 -7.32 27.15
N SER A 383 11.58 -6.99 26.29
CA SER A 383 11.58 -5.80 25.44
C SER A 383 10.43 -4.87 25.80
N THR A 384 10.54 -3.59 25.45
CA THR A 384 9.42 -2.65 25.53
C THR A 384 8.56 -2.83 24.28
N VAL A 385 7.32 -3.30 24.43
CA VAL A 385 6.34 -3.37 23.35
C VAL A 385 5.50 -2.10 23.33
N LYS A 386 5.27 -1.55 22.14
CA LYS A 386 4.49 -0.32 21.91
C LYS A 386 3.32 -0.51 20.96
N ALA A 387 3.41 -1.46 20.03
CA ALA A 387 2.31 -1.81 19.14
C ALA A 387 2.40 -3.27 18.69
N VAL A 388 1.28 -3.81 18.21
CA VAL A 388 1.20 -5.12 17.56
C VAL A 388 0.35 -5.00 16.30
N GLN A 389 0.79 -5.56 15.18
CA GLN A 389 -0.02 -5.71 13.98
C GLN A 389 -0.30 -7.19 13.74
N LEU A 390 -1.57 -7.52 13.51
CA LEU A 390 -2.04 -8.87 13.19
C LEU A 390 -2.50 -8.88 11.74
N ASN A 391 -1.79 -9.60 10.89
CA ASN A 391 -2.13 -9.79 9.48
C ASN A 391 -2.63 -11.22 9.29
N TYR A 392 -3.91 -11.36 8.99
CA TYR A 392 -4.55 -12.64 8.75
C TYR A 392 -4.35 -13.10 7.31
N ALA A 393 -4.32 -14.41 7.10
CA ALA A 393 -4.34 -15.04 5.79
C ALA A 393 -5.66 -15.81 5.58
N ASP A 394 -6.19 -15.83 4.37
CA ASP A 394 -7.53 -16.37 4.09
C ASP A 394 -7.55 -17.90 3.87
N GLN A 395 -6.85 -18.71 4.68
CA GLN A 395 -6.81 -20.17 4.48
C GLN A 395 -8.22 -20.78 4.54
N ASP A 396 -8.61 -21.51 3.50
CA ASP A 396 -9.94 -22.15 3.36
C ASP A 396 -11.13 -21.20 3.56
N ALA A 397 -10.97 -19.91 3.26
CA ALA A 397 -12.09 -18.97 3.30
C ALA A 397 -13.23 -19.43 2.36
N ALA A 398 -14.48 -19.11 2.74
CA ALA A 398 -15.66 -19.59 2.02
C ALA A 398 -16.36 -18.54 1.17
N PHE A 399 -16.01 -17.25 1.29
CA PHE A 399 -16.77 -16.15 0.70
C PHE A 399 -16.27 -15.69 -0.67
N LEU A 400 -17.19 -15.12 -1.45
CA LEU A 400 -16.88 -14.32 -2.65
C LEU A 400 -17.52 -12.95 -2.47
N GLY A 401 -16.84 -11.90 -2.93
CA GLY A 401 -17.33 -10.53 -2.82
C GLY A 401 -17.39 -10.00 -1.38
N LYS A 402 -17.93 -8.78 -1.23
CA LYS A 402 -18.06 -8.09 0.05
C LYS A 402 -19.10 -8.77 0.94
N GLN A 403 -18.71 -9.01 2.19
CA GLN A 403 -19.57 -9.53 3.26
C GLN A 403 -19.80 -8.44 4.31
N GLN A 404 -20.96 -8.48 4.97
CA GLN A 404 -21.31 -7.60 6.09
C GLN A 404 -21.60 -8.42 7.35
N GLY A 405 -21.32 -7.84 8.51
CA GLY A 405 -21.59 -8.49 9.81
C GLY A 405 -20.66 -9.67 10.14
N ILE A 406 -19.58 -9.87 9.37
CA ILE A 406 -18.51 -10.81 9.72
C ILE A 406 -17.46 -10.11 10.59
N TYR A 407 -16.76 -10.87 11.43
CA TYR A 407 -15.85 -10.29 12.41
C TYR A 407 -14.76 -11.27 12.83
N HIS A 408 -13.69 -10.73 13.42
CA HIS A 408 -12.64 -11.51 14.10
C HIS A 408 -12.74 -11.31 15.61
N GLN A 409 -12.53 -12.36 16.41
CA GLN A 409 -12.41 -12.24 17.86
C GLN A 409 -11.17 -12.99 18.34
N TYR A 410 -10.44 -12.35 19.24
CA TYR A 410 -9.21 -12.91 19.80
C TYR A 410 -8.90 -12.30 21.17
N LYS A 411 -7.95 -12.92 21.87
CA LYS A 411 -7.25 -12.32 23.01
C LYS A 411 -5.77 -12.28 22.74
N LEU A 412 -5.15 -11.15 23.07
CA LEU A 412 -3.71 -10.99 23.01
C LEU A 412 -3.17 -10.96 24.42
N TRP A 413 -2.21 -11.83 24.71
CA TRP A 413 -1.59 -12.00 26.01
C TRP A 413 -0.12 -11.64 25.96
N TYR A 414 0.44 -11.22 27.08
CA TYR A 414 1.89 -11.02 27.22
C TYR A 414 2.41 -11.57 28.55
N SER A 415 3.69 -11.90 28.56
CA SER A 415 4.40 -12.41 29.73
C SER A 415 5.89 -12.04 29.67
N GLN A 416 6.53 -11.93 30.83
CA GLN A 416 8.00 -11.79 30.94
C GLN A 416 8.69 -13.13 31.18
N ASP A 417 7.99 -14.12 31.74
CA ASP A 417 8.54 -15.38 32.23
C ASP A 417 7.96 -16.62 31.51
N GLY A 418 6.94 -16.43 30.66
CA GLY A 418 6.23 -17.49 29.95
C GLY A 418 5.25 -18.29 30.83
N ARG A 419 5.10 -17.92 32.12
CA ARG A 419 4.28 -18.62 33.12
C ARG A 419 3.15 -17.75 33.63
N SER A 420 3.45 -16.50 33.94
CA SER A 420 2.52 -15.50 34.45
C SER A 420 2.04 -14.65 33.27
N TRP A 421 0.78 -14.81 32.89
CA TRP A 421 0.21 -14.16 31.71
C TRP A 421 -0.73 -13.04 32.10
N LYS A 422 -0.63 -11.92 31.38
CA LYS A 422 -1.54 -10.77 31.48
C LYS A 422 -2.19 -10.54 30.12
N ILE A 423 -3.43 -10.08 30.13
CA ILE A 423 -4.11 -9.65 28.90
C ILE A 423 -3.47 -8.34 28.45
N LEU A 424 -3.03 -8.30 27.19
CA LEU A 424 -2.58 -7.09 26.50
C LEU A 424 -3.78 -6.36 25.88
N GLU A 425 -4.63 -7.10 25.17
CA GLU A 425 -5.86 -6.61 24.55
C GLU A 425 -6.90 -7.75 24.51
N ASP A 426 -8.15 -7.46 24.84
CA ASP A 426 -9.27 -8.41 24.77
C ASP A 426 -10.28 -7.97 23.70
N LYS A 427 -10.23 -8.62 22.54
CA LYS A 427 -11.20 -8.46 21.44
C LYS A 427 -12.17 -9.64 21.36
N SER A 428 -12.42 -10.36 22.46
CA SER A 428 -13.38 -11.48 22.51
C SER A 428 -14.83 -11.09 22.21
N LYS A 429 -15.15 -9.81 22.26
CA LYS A 429 -16.47 -9.24 21.92
C LYS A 429 -16.45 -8.35 20.68
N ASN A 430 -15.34 -8.32 19.94
CA ASN A 430 -15.25 -7.52 18.72
C ASN A 430 -16.29 -8.01 17.68
N GLN A 431 -16.89 -7.05 16.98
CA GLN A 431 -17.92 -7.28 15.96
C GLN A 431 -17.51 -6.69 14.60
N ASN A 432 -16.24 -6.29 14.47
CA ASN A 432 -15.69 -5.72 13.24
C ASN A 432 -14.78 -6.74 12.54
N ASP A 433 -14.78 -6.72 11.21
CA ASP A 433 -13.78 -7.44 10.42
C ASP A 433 -12.46 -6.66 10.43
N VAL A 434 -11.37 -7.27 10.91
CA VAL A 434 -10.07 -6.62 11.13
C VAL A 434 -8.90 -7.47 10.59
N PRO A 435 -8.85 -7.75 9.27
CA PRO A 435 -7.84 -8.65 8.68
C PRO A 435 -6.40 -8.15 8.78
N HIS A 436 -6.17 -6.85 9.06
CA HIS A 436 -4.85 -6.25 9.26
C HIS A 436 -4.80 -5.40 10.53
N ASP A 437 -5.35 -5.91 11.64
CA ASP A 437 -5.55 -5.19 12.89
C ASP A 437 -4.24 -4.62 13.45
N TYR A 438 -4.11 -3.29 13.46
CA TYR A 438 -3.00 -2.58 14.06
C TYR A 438 -3.41 -2.01 15.43
N LEU A 439 -2.70 -2.41 16.47
CA LEU A 439 -2.96 -2.06 17.86
C LEU A 439 -1.83 -1.19 18.39
N GLU A 440 -2.05 0.12 18.47
CA GLU A 440 -1.20 1.00 19.27
C GLU A 440 -1.53 0.84 20.76
N LEU A 441 -0.53 0.52 21.59
CA LEU A 441 -0.75 0.35 23.02
C LEU A 441 -0.88 1.70 23.71
N LYS A 442 -1.95 1.86 24.50
CA LYS A 442 -2.17 3.06 25.35
C LYS A 442 -0.96 3.34 26.26
N GLN A 443 -0.33 2.28 26.75
CA GLN A 443 0.90 2.34 27.54
C GLN A 443 1.84 1.22 27.10
N PRO A 444 3.14 1.50 26.90
CA PRO A 444 4.10 0.46 26.60
C PRO A 444 4.18 -0.59 27.71
N VAL A 445 4.34 -1.86 27.34
CA VAL A 445 4.51 -2.96 28.30
C VAL A 445 5.89 -3.59 28.17
N LYS A 446 6.37 -4.22 29.24
CA LYS A 446 7.58 -5.06 29.22
C LYS A 446 7.16 -6.51 29.02
N ALA A 447 7.58 -7.12 27.92
CA ALA A 447 7.25 -8.50 27.56
C ALA A 447 8.45 -9.22 26.95
N ARG A 448 8.53 -10.53 27.18
CA ARG A 448 9.38 -11.45 26.41
C ARG A 448 8.53 -12.37 25.55
N TYR A 449 7.34 -12.74 26.02
CA TYR A 449 6.42 -13.59 25.29
C TYR A 449 5.14 -12.83 24.96
N LEU A 450 4.63 -13.02 23.75
CA LEU A 450 3.29 -12.60 23.37
C LEU A 450 2.55 -13.81 22.78
N LYS A 451 1.26 -13.94 23.08
CA LYS A 451 0.40 -15.02 22.59
C LYS A 451 -0.90 -14.47 22.05
N LEU A 452 -1.20 -14.75 20.79
CA LEU A 452 -2.49 -14.50 20.17
C LEU A 452 -3.34 -15.77 20.26
N GLU A 453 -4.51 -15.66 20.88
CA GLU A 453 -5.50 -16.73 21.02
C GLU A 453 -6.72 -16.41 20.16
N ASN A 454 -7.06 -17.31 19.24
CA ASN A 454 -8.25 -17.24 18.41
C ASN A 454 -9.51 -17.58 19.21
N ILE A 455 -10.55 -16.77 19.05
CA ILE A 455 -11.88 -17.01 19.61
C ILE A 455 -12.90 -17.22 18.48
N HIS A 456 -12.81 -16.42 17.42
CA HIS A 456 -13.68 -16.55 16.26
C HIS A 456 -12.99 -16.03 15.00
N MET A 457 -13.04 -16.85 13.95
CA MET A 457 -12.72 -16.46 12.58
C MET A 457 -14.01 -16.24 11.78
N PRO A 458 -14.07 -15.22 10.90
CA PRO A 458 -15.26 -14.97 10.08
C PRO A 458 -15.52 -16.12 9.10
N THR A 459 -14.47 -16.81 8.66
CA THR A 459 -14.49 -17.99 7.81
C THR A 459 -13.11 -18.64 7.81
N GLY A 460 -12.99 -19.86 7.27
CA GLY A 460 -11.71 -20.53 7.08
C GLY A 460 -10.99 -20.93 8.37
N LYS A 461 -9.68 -21.16 8.25
CA LYS A 461 -8.80 -21.53 9.37
C LYS A 461 -8.21 -20.29 10.03
N PHE A 462 -7.74 -20.44 11.26
CA PHE A 462 -6.96 -19.40 11.92
C PHE A 462 -5.56 -19.37 11.32
N ALA A 463 -5.30 -18.39 10.46
CA ALA A 463 -4.05 -18.26 9.72
C ALA A 463 -3.52 -16.82 9.79
N ILE A 464 -2.21 -16.69 9.97
CA ILE A 464 -1.51 -15.42 10.23
C ILE A 464 -0.31 -15.32 9.29
N SER A 465 -0.33 -14.33 8.41
CA SER A 465 0.81 -13.93 7.56
C SER A 465 1.76 -12.96 8.25
N GLY A 466 1.34 -12.35 9.35
CA GLY A 466 2.20 -11.48 10.14
C GLY A 466 1.70 -11.30 11.56
N PHE A 467 2.38 -11.90 12.54
CA PHE A 467 2.27 -11.56 13.95
C PHE A 467 3.41 -10.60 14.29
N ARG A 468 3.22 -9.31 14.03
CA ARG A 468 4.31 -8.32 14.04
C ARG A 468 4.28 -7.53 15.34
N VAL A 469 5.35 -7.59 16.13
CA VAL A 469 5.43 -6.93 17.44
C VAL A 469 6.43 -5.78 17.35
N PHE A 470 5.99 -4.56 17.66
CA PHE A 470 6.81 -3.35 17.51
C PHE A 470 7.15 -2.71 18.85
N GLY A 471 8.36 -2.19 18.96
CA GLY A 471 8.81 -1.44 20.12
C GLY A 471 10.31 -1.23 20.18
N LYS A 472 10.93 -1.55 21.33
CA LYS A 472 12.38 -1.41 21.52
C LYS A 472 12.94 -2.52 22.41
N GLY A 473 13.96 -3.21 21.90
CA GLY A 473 14.76 -4.17 22.66
C GLY A 473 15.66 -3.51 23.72
N PRO A 474 16.33 -4.30 24.57
CA PRO A 474 17.22 -3.80 25.62
C PRO A 474 18.68 -3.60 25.19
N GLY A 475 19.02 -3.95 23.95
CA GLY A 475 20.39 -3.97 23.43
C GLY A 475 20.83 -2.67 22.77
N LYS A 476 21.91 -2.75 21.99
CA LYS A 476 22.47 -1.64 21.22
C LYS A 476 21.95 -1.67 19.78
N THR A 477 21.92 -0.50 19.14
CA THR A 477 21.73 -0.41 17.69
C THR A 477 22.91 -1.10 16.97
N PRO A 478 22.72 -1.57 15.73
CA PRO A 478 23.82 -2.16 14.95
C PRO A 478 24.95 -1.17 14.70
N ASP A 479 26.12 -1.71 14.33
CA ASP A 479 27.22 -0.87 13.86
C ASP A 479 26.89 -0.33 12.44
N PRO A 480 27.56 0.75 11.99
CA PRO A 480 27.44 1.20 10.60
C PRO A 480 27.84 0.09 9.64
N VAL A 481 27.10 -0.05 8.53
CA VAL A 481 27.35 -1.09 7.52
C VAL A 481 28.77 -1.00 6.96
N LYS A 482 29.44 -2.15 6.88
CA LYS A 482 30.81 -2.26 6.36
C LYS A 482 30.80 -2.78 4.93
N ASP A 483 31.80 -2.34 4.16
CA ASP A 483 32.09 -2.81 2.80
C ASP A 483 30.89 -2.71 1.84
N PHE A 484 30.07 -1.66 1.98
CA PHE A 484 28.98 -1.41 1.05
C PHE A 484 29.54 -1.02 -0.32
N ILE A 485 29.25 -1.85 -1.32
CA ILE A 485 29.64 -1.64 -2.71
C ILE A 485 28.41 -1.61 -3.60
N VAL A 486 28.48 -0.78 -4.64
CA VAL A 486 27.46 -0.69 -5.70
C VAL A 486 28.16 -0.91 -7.03
N LEU A 487 27.88 -2.05 -7.67
CA LEU A 487 28.48 -2.46 -8.93
C LEU A 487 27.48 -2.23 -10.07
N ARG A 488 27.47 -1.01 -10.63
CA ARG A 488 26.70 -0.68 -11.85
C ARG A 488 27.42 -1.21 -13.08
N THR A 489 26.70 -1.92 -13.95
CA THR A 489 27.29 -2.57 -15.12
C THR A 489 27.18 -1.72 -16.38
N GLU A 490 28.24 -1.69 -17.20
CA GLU A 490 28.23 -1.03 -18.51
C GLU A 490 27.32 -1.72 -19.53
N LYS A 491 27.04 -3.03 -19.36
CA LYS A 491 26.18 -3.79 -20.28
C LYS A 491 24.71 -3.37 -20.20
N ASP A 492 24.25 -3.03 -19.00
CA ASP A 492 22.90 -2.53 -18.74
C ASP A 492 22.95 -1.52 -17.60
N LYS A 493 23.11 -0.24 -17.95
CA LYS A 493 23.21 0.85 -16.96
C LYS A 493 21.94 1.05 -16.13
N ARG A 494 20.85 0.34 -16.41
CA ARG A 494 19.66 0.31 -15.55
C ARG A 494 19.84 -0.58 -14.32
N SER A 495 20.94 -1.34 -14.27
CA SER A 495 21.16 -2.43 -13.33
C SER A 495 22.45 -2.29 -12.51
N ALA A 496 22.39 -2.64 -11.23
CA ALA A 496 23.51 -2.70 -10.31
C ALA A 496 23.37 -3.88 -9.33
N TRP A 497 24.50 -4.47 -8.97
CA TRP A 497 24.60 -5.41 -7.86
C TRP A 497 25.11 -4.68 -6.62
N LEU A 498 24.31 -4.67 -5.56
CA LEU A 498 24.64 -4.06 -4.28
C LEU A 498 25.07 -5.19 -3.33
N LYS A 499 26.16 -4.99 -2.58
CA LYS A 499 26.66 -5.97 -1.63
C LYS A 499 27.29 -5.31 -0.42
N TRP A 500 27.21 -5.96 0.73
CA TRP A 500 27.80 -5.51 1.98
C TRP A 500 28.19 -6.68 2.89
N THR A 501 28.87 -6.38 3.99
CA THR A 501 29.20 -7.37 5.03
C THR A 501 28.01 -7.58 5.96
N LEU A 502 27.66 -8.84 6.22
CA LEU A 502 26.63 -9.19 7.21
C LEU A 502 27.09 -8.77 8.62
N ASP A 503 26.19 -8.13 9.36
CA ASP A 503 26.31 -7.85 10.79
C ASP A 503 25.39 -8.80 11.56
N ASP A 504 25.96 -9.60 12.47
CA ASP A 504 25.24 -10.54 13.32
C ASP A 504 24.25 -9.85 14.28
N GLN A 505 24.41 -8.54 14.50
CA GLN A 505 23.50 -7.73 15.30
C GLN A 505 22.37 -7.10 14.48
N ALA A 506 22.36 -7.24 13.15
CA ALA A 506 21.35 -6.69 12.26
C ALA A 506 20.48 -7.79 11.66
N TYR A 507 19.16 -7.61 11.67
CA TYR A 507 18.25 -8.52 10.98
C TYR A 507 17.89 -8.05 9.57
N ALA A 508 18.09 -6.76 9.27
CA ALA A 508 17.77 -6.16 7.99
C ALA A 508 18.63 -4.92 7.71
N TYR A 509 18.52 -4.46 6.46
CA TYR A 509 19.19 -3.27 5.94
C TYR A 509 18.22 -2.42 5.14
N GLN A 510 18.27 -1.11 5.34
CA GLN A 510 17.50 -0.12 4.58
C GLN A 510 18.46 0.57 3.60
N ILE A 511 18.26 0.32 2.31
CA ILE A 511 18.99 0.98 1.22
C ILE A 511 18.18 2.21 0.82
N HIS A 512 18.82 3.37 0.74
CA HIS A 512 18.25 4.62 0.23
C HIS A 512 18.92 4.97 -1.09
N LEU A 513 18.13 5.45 -2.05
CA LEU A 513 18.63 5.75 -3.38
C LEU A 513 17.93 6.96 -4.02
N GLY A 514 18.66 7.61 -4.92
CA GLY A 514 18.16 8.75 -5.68
C GLY A 514 19.08 9.12 -6.84
N THR A 515 18.69 10.15 -7.59
CA THR A 515 19.43 10.69 -8.73
C THR A 515 20.32 11.87 -8.36
N GLU A 516 20.21 12.36 -7.13
CA GLU A 516 21.02 13.43 -6.53
C GLU A 516 21.36 13.05 -5.07
N PRO A 517 22.50 13.50 -4.51
CA PRO A 517 22.98 13.07 -3.20
C PRO A 517 22.06 13.47 -2.03
N ASP A 518 21.28 14.53 -2.18
CA ASP A 518 20.32 15.06 -1.20
C ASP A 518 18.86 14.67 -1.50
N LYS A 519 18.61 13.89 -2.56
CA LYS A 519 17.27 13.48 -3.02
C LYS A 519 17.09 11.96 -3.05
N LEU A 520 17.39 11.31 -1.92
CA LEU A 520 17.30 9.86 -1.75
C LEU A 520 15.86 9.42 -1.42
N TYR A 521 14.91 9.69 -2.32
CA TYR A 521 13.47 9.50 -2.07
C TYR A 521 13.00 8.05 -2.10
N ASN A 522 13.69 7.16 -2.83
CA ASN A 522 13.31 5.76 -2.91
C ASN A 522 14.13 4.92 -1.94
N SER A 523 13.54 3.84 -1.45
CA SER A 523 14.23 2.96 -0.52
C SER A 523 13.82 1.49 -0.64
N ILE A 524 14.68 0.60 -0.16
CA ILE A 524 14.55 -0.85 -0.28
C ILE A 524 14.96 -1.48 1.04
N MET A 525 14.02 -2.19 1.69
CA MET A 525 14.30 -2.96 2.89
C MET A 525 14.64 -4.40 2.52
N VAL A 526 15.80 -4.88 2.99
CA VAL A 526 16.32 -6.23 2.73
C VAL A 526 16.51 -6.96 4.06
N TYR A 527 15.78 -8.06 4.27
CA TYR A 527 15.85 -8.90 5.46
C TYR A 527 16.80 -10.09 5.26
N GLY A 528 17.63 -10.40 6.25
CA GLY A 528 18.41 -11.64 6.32
C GLY A 528 19.39 -11.91 5.16
N ALA A 529 19.68 -10.91 4.33
CA ALA A 529 20.56 -11.02 3.16
C ALA A 529 21.55 -9.86 3.12
N ASN A 530 22.63 -10.04 2.35
CA ASN A 530 23.70 -9.05 2.19
C ASN A 530 23.97 -8.63 0.75
N ASP A 531 23.05 -8.94 -0.14
CA ASP A 531 23.06 -8.43 -1.48
C ASP A 531 21.67 -8.04 -1.97
N TYR A 532 21.65 -7.25 -3.05
CA TYR A 532 20.44 -6.88 -3.75
C TYR A 532 20.76 -6.57 -5.21
N TRP A 533 19.97 -7.13 -6.14
CA TRP A 533 20.06 -6.82 -7.57
C TRP A 533 19.09 -5.70 -7.93
N TYR A 534 19.57 -4.46 -7.91
CA TYR A 534 18.75 -3.32 -8.27
C TYR A 534 18.74 -3.11 -9.79
N LYS A 535 17.55 -3.06 -10.37
CA LYS A 535 17.34 -2.97 -11.82
C LYS A 535 16.49 -1.76 -12.23
N GLY A 536 16.27 -0.83 -11.30
CA GLY A 536 15.33 0.28 -11.44
C GLY A 536 15.91 1.59 -12.00
N MET A 537 17.21 1.64 -12.34
CA MET A 537 17.87 2.91 -12.66
C MET A 537 17.47 3.47 -14.02
N ASP A 538 17.54 4.79 -14.17
CA ASP A 538 17.62 5.50 -15.45
C ASP A 538 19.05 5.35 -16.02
N LYS A 539 19.16 4.79 -17.23
CA LYS A 539 20.45 4.55 -17.89
C LYS A 539 21.25 5.82 -18.19
N GLU A 540 20.61 6.98 -18.20
CA GLU A 540 21.20 8.27 -18.60
C GLU A 540 21.61 9.14 -17.41
N LYS A 541 21.30 8.73 -16.17
CA LYS A 541 21.60 9.51 -14.96
C LYS A 541 22.56 8.79 -14.02
N PRO A 542 23.39 9.53 -13.27
CA PRO A 542 24.08 8.97 -12.12
C PRO A 542 23.06 8.62 -11.03
N TYR A 543 23.42 7.66 -10.18
CA TYR A 543 22.64 7.29 -9.00
C TYR A 543 23.49 7.38 -7.74
N TYR A 544 22.82 7.68 -6.64
CA TYR A 544 23.40 7.84 -5.32
C TYR A 544 22.76 6.84 -4.38
N PHE A 545 23.58 6.15 -3.60
CA PHE A 545 23.14 5.11 -2.66
C PHE A 545 23.76 5.33 -1.29
N CYS A 546 22.99 5.07 -0.23
CA CYS A 546 23.52 4.78 1.09
C CYS A 546 22.70 3.68 1.74
N ILE A 547 23.25 3.06 2.79
CA ILE A 547 22.61 1.95 3.48
C ILE A 547 22.75 2.13 4.99
N GLU A 548 21.75 1.68 5.75
CA GLU A 548 21.80 1.57 7.21
C GLU A 548 21.34 0.17 7.64
N ALA A 549 21.94 -0.33 8.71
CA ALA A 549 21.55 -1.61 9.32
C ALA A 549 20.50 -1.37 10.40
N LEU A 550 19.63 -2.34 10.64
CA LEU A 550 18.61 -2.24 11.68
C LEU A 550 18.42 -3.53 12.47
N ASN A 551 18.06 -3.36 13.74
CA ASN A 551 17.69 -4.43 14.66
C ASN A 551 16.58 -3.99 15.62
N GLU A 552 16.25 -4.83 16.61
CA GLU A 552 15.18 -4.58 17.59
C GLU A 552 15.40 -3.32 18.44
N ASN A 553 16.60 -2.73 18.42
CA ASN A 553 17.01 -1.62 19.27
C ASN A 553 17.11 -0.29 18.50
N GLY A 554 17.15 -0.32 17.17
CA GLY A 554 17.12 0.86 16.30
C GLY A 554 17.88 0.65 14.99
N VAL A 555 18.29 1.77 14.39
CA VAL A 555 19.04 1.83 13.13
C VAL A 555 20.47 2.31 13.40
N SER A 556 21.43 1.86 12.60
CA SER A 556 22.79 2.40 12.61
C SER A 556 22.87 3.71 11.85
N SER A 557 24.01 4.41 11.90
CA SER A 557 24.21 5.56 11.02
C SER A 557 24.35 5.09 9.57
N ARG A 558 23.74 5.83 8.64
CA ARG A 558 23.91 5.60 7.21
C ARG A 558 25.38 5.63 6.80
N THR A 559 25.73 4.78 5.84
CA THR A 559 27.04 4.85 5.16
C THR A 559 27.22 6.19 4.44
N LYS A 560 28.47 6.50 4.07
CA LYS A 560 28.72 7.59 3.12
C LYS A 560 27.98 7.32 1.82
N ILE A 561 27.44 8.38 1.21
CA ILE A 561 26.77 8.29 -0.08
C ILE A 561 27.77 7.87 -1.15
N ILE A 562 27.44 6.82 -1.89
CA ILE A 562 28.20 6.30 -3.03
C ILE A 562 27.50 6.76 -4.31
N LYS A 563 28.25 7.43 -5.19
CA LYS A 563 27.81 7.78 -6.54
C LYS A 563 28.25 6.69 -7.51
N VAL A 564 27.34 6.27 -8.40
CA VAL A 564 27.64 5.43 -9.57
C VAL A 564 27.17 6.14 -10.85
N ASN A 565 27.93 6.00 -11.93
CA ASN A 565 27.67 6.69 -13.21
C ASN A 565 27.04 5.76 -14.24
#